data_AF-A0A1F4ADW4-F1
#
_entry.id   AF-A0A1F4ADW4-F1
#
_cell.length_a   1.000
_cell.length_b   1.000
_cell.length_c   1.000
_cell.angle_alpha   90.00
_cell.angle_beta   90.00
_cell.angle_gamma   90.00
#
_symmetry.space_group_name_H-M   'P 1'
#
loop_
_entity.id
_entity.type
_entity.pdbx_description
1 polymer ?
#
loop_
_entity_poly.entity_id
_entity_poly.type
_entity_poly.pdbx_seq_one_letter_code
_entity_poly.pdbx_strand_id
1 'polypeptide(L)'
;MTDITARQLQTKISDLWGQPVIVDNRAGASGNIALELAARSAPDGYTLFVGNVSTNAINETTFKSLKVKPSRDLTGVKIMLSPEMKASLSKVFMSVVVNKSPEEFQQFVLKEIKDWGKIVVENNIKVE
;
A
#
# COMPACT_ATOMS: atom_id res chain seq x y z
N MET A 1 5.72 -6.20 -5.69
CA MET A 1 5.34 -4.80 -5.44
C MET A 1 5.37 -4.48 -3.95
N THR A 2 4.61 -5.17 -3.10
CA THR A 2 4.51 -4.88 -1.65
C THR A 2 5.86 -4.87 -0.90
N ASP A 3 6.77 -5.82 -1.14
CA ASP A 3 8.09 -5.84 -0.48
C ASP A 3 8.95 -4.61 -0.83
N ILE A 4 8.99 -4.24 -2.11
CA ILE A 4 9.74 -3.05 -2.56
C ILE A 4 9.19 -1.79 -1.88
N THR A 5 7.86 -1.64 -1.84
CA THR A 5 7.20 -0.56 -1.11
C THR A 5 7.56 -0.57 0.37
N ALA A 6 7.53 -1.74 1.02
CA ALA A 6 7.86 -1.87 2.44
C ALA A 6 9.32 -1.44 2.72
N ARG A 7 10.27 -1.82 1.86
CA ARG A 7 11.69 -1.43 2.01
C ARG A 7 11.94 0.05 1.77
N GLN A 8 11.20 0.67 0.85
CA GLN A 8 11.28 2.12 0.65
C GLN A 8 10.73 2.88 1.87
N LEU A 9 9.62 2.40 2.44
CA LEU A 9 9.05 2.94 3.67
C LEU A 9 9.98 2.73 4.87
N GLN A 10 10.59 1.54 4.98
CA GLN A 10 11.50 1.16 6.06
C GLN A 10 12.58 2.23 6.29
N THR A 11 13.32 2.60 5.25
CA THR A 11 14.40 3.59 5.37
C THR A 11 13.88 4.92 5.90
N LYS A 12 12.77 5.42 5.36
CA LYS A 12 12.22 6.73 5.74
C LYS A 12 11.64 6.75 7.15
N ILE A 13 10.92 5.70 7.53
CA ILE A 13 10.37 5.58 8.87
C ILE A 13 11.52 5.43 9.89
N SER A 14 12.56 4.68 9.54
CA SER A 14 13.74 4.52 10.39
C SER A 14 14.45 5.86 10.64
N ASP A 15 14.63 6.67 9.60
CA ASP A 15 15.21 8.01 9.70
C ASP A 15 14.36 8.93 10.62
N LEU A 16 13.03 8.89 10.48
CA LEU A 16 12.11 9.72 11.26
C LEU A 16 12.01 9.30 12.73
N TRP A 17 12.07 8.01 13.02
CA TRP A 17 11.95 7.48 14.37
C TRP A 17 13.29 7.41 15.11
N GLY A 18 14.42 7.52 14.39
CA GLY A 18 15.73 7.28 14.96
C GLY A 18 15.91 5.84 15.47
N GLN A 19 15.09 4.91 14.97
CA GLN A 19 15.08 3.51 15.37
C GLN A 19 15.11 2.61 14.14
N PRO A 20 15.78 1.45 14.18
CA PRO A 20 15.74 0.50 13.09
C PRO A 20 14.31 -0.01 12.85
N VAL A 21 13.88 0.02 11.58
CA VAL A 21 12.65 -0.65 11.13
C VAL A 21 13.06 -1.91 10.38
N ILE A 22 12.46 -3.05 10.73
CA ILE A 22 12.77 -4.35 10.12
C ILE A 22 11.60 -4.78 9.24
N VAL A 23 11.87 -5.11 7.98
CA VAL A 23 10.90 -5.73 7.07
C VAL A 23 10.90 -7.24 7.27
N ASP A 24 9.78 -7.78 7.77
CA ASP A 24 9.52 -9.21 7.94
C ASP A 24 8.44 -9.68 6.97
N ASN A 25 8.82 -10.48 5.96
CA ASN A 25 7.89 -10.98 4.95
C ASN A 25 7.27 -12.31 5.38
N ARG A 26 5.97 -12.28 5.72
CA ARG A 26 5.17 -13.48 6.04
C ARG A 26 4.24 -13.85 4.88
N ALA A 27 4.73 -14.67 3.96
CA ALA A 27 3.97 -15.12 2.78
C ALA A 27 2.93 -16.20 3.12
N GLY A 28 1.91 -16.32 2.27
CA GLY A 28 0.89 -17.39 2.32
C GLY A 28 -0.54 -16.89 2.50
N ALA A 29 -1.51 -17.77 2.20
CA ALA A 29 -2.95 -17.50 2.25
C ALA A 29 -3.37 -16.16 1.60
N SER A 30 -2.82 -15.85 0.42
CA SER A 30 -3.08 -14.57 -0.28
C SER A 30 -2.78 -13.31 0.57
N GLY A 31 -1.78 -13.40 1.45
CA GLY A 31 -1.38 -12.32 2.37
C GLY A 31 -2.10 -12.30 3.71
N ASN A 32 -3.07 -13.20 3.93
CA ASN A 32 -3.85 -13.24 5.17
C ASN A 32 -3.02 -13.65 6.40
N ILE A 33 -1.93 -14.40 6.23
CA ILE A 33 -1.04 -14.78 7.34
C ILE A 33 -0.40 -13.53 7.97
N ALA A 34 0.15 -12.64 7.15
CA ALA A 34 0.74 -11.39 7.62
C ALA A 34 -0.33 -10.46 8.24
N LEU A 35 -1.50 -10.37 7.62
CA LEU A 35 -2.64 -9.61 8.14
C LEU A 35 -3.06 -10.11 9.53
N GLU A 36 -3.25 -11.42 9.70
CA GLU A 36 -3.65 -11.99 10.98
C GLU A 36 -2.59 -11.78 12.06
N LEU A 37 -1.31 -11.94 11.71
CA LEU A 37 -0.22 -11.71 12.65
C LEU A 37 -0.20 -10.26 13.13
N ALA A 38 -0.32 -9.30 12.20
CA ALA A 38 -0.33 -7.88 12.55
C ALA A 38 -1.57 -7.50 13.37
N ALA A 39 -2.76 -7.96 12.99
CA ALA A 39 -3.98 -7.63 13.72
C ALA A 39 -4.03 -8.23 15.14
N ARG A 40 -3.31 -9.33 15.38
CA ARG A 40 -3.21 -9.96 16.71
C ARG A 40 -2.04 -9.44 17.54
N SER A 41 -1.18 -8.60 16.97
CA SER A 41 -0.06 -7.99 17.68
C SER A 41 -0.54 -6.98 18.72
N ALA A 42 0.34 -6.61 19.66
CA ALA A 42 0.04 -5.55 20.60
C ALA A 42 -0.17 -4.22 19.83
N PRO A 43 -1.20 -3.42 20.16
CA PRO A 43 -1.46 -2.13 19.51
C PRO A 43 -0.54 -1.03 20.05
N ASP A 44 0.76 -1.31 20.15
CA ASP A 44 1.81 -0.44 20.71
C ASP A 44 2.61 0.32 19.64
N GLY A 45 2.33 0.04 18.36
CA GLY A 45 2.97 0.70 17.22
C GLY A 45 4.25 0.04 16.72
N TYR A 46 4.74 -1.04 17.34
CA TYR A 46 5.96 -1.73 16.91
C TYR A 46 5.71 -2.76 15.80
N THR A 47 4.46 -3.18 15.61
CA THR A 47 4.07 -4.06 14.49
C THR A 47 3.21 -3.27 13.51
N LEU A 48 3.70 -3.14 12.28
CA LEU A 48 2.99 -2.48 11.18
C LEU A 48 2.68 -3.50 10.08
N PHE A 49 1.57 -3.28 9.38
CA PHE A 49 1.19 -4.08 8.22
C PHE A 49 1.25 -3.25 6.95
N VAL A 50 1.98 -3.73 5.94
CA VAL A 50 1.98 -3.18 4.60
C VAL A 50 1.10 -4.05 3.71
N GLY A 51 -0.15 -3.62 3.53
CA GLY A 51 -1.15 -4.32 2.72
C GLY A 51 -1.25 -3.81 1.28
N ASN A 52 -2.06 -4.50 0.48
CA ASN A 52 -2.48 -4.07 -0.84
C ASN A 52 -4.02 -4.21 -0.98
N VAL A 53 -4.57 -3.94 -2.17
CA VAL A 53 -6.02 -4.04 -2.42
C VAL A 53 -6.56 -5.44 -2.09
N SER A 54 -5.79 -6.50 -2.35
CA SER A 54 -6.19 -7.87 -2.03
C SER A 54 -6.37 -8.06 -0.53
N THR A 55 -5.35 -7.76 0.27
CA THR A 55 -5.39 -7.98 1.72
C THR A 55 -6.31 -7.02 2.46
N ASN A 56 -6.48 -5.79 1.95
CA ASN A 56 -7.22 -4.73 2.66
C ASN A 56 -8.70 -4.65 2.29
N ALA A 57 -9.12 -5.27 1.17
CA ALA A 57 -10.51 -5.19 0.69
C ALA A 57 -11.03 -6.50 0.10
N ILE A 58 -10.35 -7.08 -0.89
CA ILE A 58 -10.87 -8.23 -1.65
C ILE A 58 -10.96 -9.48 -0.75
N ASN A 59 -9.94 -9.75 0.04
CA ASN A 59 -9.87 -10.98 0.83
C ASN A 59 -10.98 -11.03 1.88
N GLU A 60 -11.35 -9.90 2.48
CA GLU A 60 -12.41 -9.84 3.49
C GLU A 60 -13.78 -10.27 2.93
N THR A 61 -14.05 -9.96 1.66
CA THR A 61 -15.31 -10.31 0.99
C THR A 61 -15.25 -11.70 0.36
N THR A 62 -14.07 -12.17 -0.02
CA THR A 62 -13.88 -13.43 -0.76
C THR A 62 -13.70 -14.63 0.17
N PHE A 63 -12.90 -14.50 1.23
CA PHE A 63 -12.62 -15.59 2.17
C PHE A 63 -13.63 -15.55 3.32
N LYS A 64 -14.73 -16.32 3.19
CA LYS A 64 -15.76 -16.44 4.25
C LYS A 64 -15.20 -16.86 5.61
N SER A 65 -14.09 -17.60 5.62
CA SER A 65 -13.42 -18.08 6.83
C SER A 65 -12.42 -17.09 7.44
N LEU A 66 -12.22 -15.92 6.82
CA LEU A 66 -11.27 -14.93 7.31
C LEU A 66 -11.79 -14.32 8.62
N LYS A 67 -11.08 -14.59 9.71
CA LYS A 67 -11.48 -14.16 11.07
C LYS A 67 -11.12 -12.70 11.34
N VAL A 68 -9.98 -12.27 10.79
CA VAL A 68 -9.46 -10.91 10.89
C VAL A 68 -9.95 -10.08 9.70
N LYS A 69 -10.63 -8.98 10.00
CA LYS A 69 -11.16 -8.05 9.02
C LYS A 69 -10.33 -6.78 9.04
N PRO A 70 -9.55 -6.46 8.00
CA PRO A 70 -8.71 -5.27 7.98
C PRO A 70 -9.53 -3.98 8.20
N SER A 71 -10.78 -3.94 7.74
CA SER A 71 -11.69 -2.80 7.93
C SER A 71 -12.12 -2.54 9.38
N ARG A 72 -12.03 -3.57 10.24
CA ARG A 72 -12.43 -3.52 11.66
C ARG A 72 -11.22 -3.59 12.60
N ASP A 73 -10.24 -4.42 12.26
CA ASP A 73 -9.18 -4.87 13.16
C ASP A 73 -7.84 -4.16 12.93
N LEU A 74 -7.73 -3.32 11.89
CA LEU A 74 -6.55 -2.48 11.65
C LEU A 74 -6.92 -1.00 11.64
N THR A 75 -5.95 -0.16 12.04
CA THR A 75 -6.02 1.29 11.89
C THR A 75 -4.92 1.78 10.96
N GLY A 76 -5.20 2.86 10.24
CA GLY A 76 -4.19 3.56 9.45
C GLY A 76 -3.09 4.13 10.33
N VAL A 77 -1.85 4.08 9.84
CA VAL A 77 -0.69 4.64 10.53
C VAL A 77 -0.63 6.15 10.28
N LYS A 78 -0.83 6.96 11.33
CA LYS A 78 -0.94 8.44 11.22
C LYS A 78 0.25 9.10 10.53
N ILE A 79 1.47 8.58 10.69
CA ILE A 79 2.67 9.14 10.05
C ILE A 79 2.60 9.15 8.52
N MET A 80 1.81 8.25 7.93
CA MET A 80 1.57 8.22 6.48
C MET A 80 0.84 9.46 5.97
N LEU A 81 0.20 10.22 6.86
CA LEU A 81 -0.51 11.44 6.51
C LEU A 81 0.38 12.69 6.60
N SER A 82 1.60 12.58 7.14
CA SER A 82 2.49 13.74 7.34
C SER A 82 2.91 14.35 5.99
N PRO A 83 3.10 15.69 5.92
CA PRO A 83 3.59 16.33 4.70
C PRO A 83 4.92 15.76 4.21
N GLU A 84 5.83 15.47 5.12
CA GLU A 84 7.16 14.94 4.83
C GLU A 84 7.08 13.54 4.24
N MET A 85 6.24 12.67 4.81
CA MET A 85 6.02 11.33 4.30
C MET A 85 5.38 11.36 2.91
N LYS A 86 4.34 12.18 2.72
CA LYS A 86 3.69 12.38 1.41
C LYS A 86 4.67 12.88 0.36
N ALA A 87 5.49 13.88 0.70
CA ALA A 87 6.51 14.45 -0.19
C ALA A 87 7.64 13.45 -0.50
N SER A 88 7.94 12.54 0.43
CA SER A 88 8.93 11.47 0.19
C SER A 88 8.35 10.38 -0.72
N LEU A 89 7.09 10.00 -0.54
CA LEU A 89 6.44 8.96 -1.35
C LEU A 89 6.21 9.39 -2.80
N SER A 90 5.87 10.66 -3.02
CA SER A 90 5.72 11.19 -4.38
C SER A 90 7.00 11.15 -5.21
N LYS A 91 8.17 11.22 -4.56
CA LYS A 91 9.49 11.14 -5.23
C LYS A 91 9.85 9.73 -5.72
N VAL A 92 9.21 8.69 -5.19
CA VAL A 92 9.45 7.29 -5.60
C VAL A 92 8.35 6.73 -6.49
N PHE A 93 7.66 7.61 -7.24
CA PHE A 93 6.57 7.27 -8.17
C PHE A 93 5.39 6.51 -7.54
N MET A 94 5.27 6.51 -6.21
CA MET A 94 4.05 6.09 -5.54
C MET A 94 3.07 7.26 -5.56
N SER A 95 2.11 7.20 -6.49
CA SER A 95 0.96 8.09 -6.48
C SER A 95 0.08 7.74 -5.28
N VAL A 96 0.07 8.63 -4.28
CA VAL A 96 -0.92 8.55 -3.19
C VAL A 96 -2.25 9.03 -3.77
N VAL A 97 -2.97 8.10 -4.38
CA VAL A 97 -4.29 8.37 -4.93
C VAL A 97 -5.33 8.20 -3.83
N VAL A 98 -5.72 9.31 -3.20
CA VAL A 98 -6.87 9.35 -2.29
C VAL A 98 -8.09 9.76 -3.12
N ASN A 99 -8.74 8.80 -3.79
CA ASN A 99 -10.01 9.09 -4.45
C ASN A 99 -11.13 9.02 -3.43
N LYS A 100 -11.93 10.07 -3.36
CA LYS A 100 -13.08 10.20 -2.45
C LYS A 100 -14.37 9.66 -3.06
N SER A 101 -14.40 9.36 -4.37
CA SER A 101 -15.55 8.76 -5.06
C SER A 101 -15.15 7.88 -6.27
N PRO A 102 -16.07 7.01 -6.76
CA PRO A 102 -15.88 6.24 -8.00
C PRO A 102 -15.60 7.12 -9.23
N GLU A 103 -16.22 8.29 -9.31
CA GLU A 103 -16.07 9.24 -10.42
C GLU A 103 -14.66 9.83 -10.42
N GLU A 104 -14.13 10.20 -9.26
CA GLU A 104 -12.74 10.67 -9.12
C GLU A 104 -11.73 9.60 -9.58
N PHE A 105 -11.98 8.33 -9.25
CA PHE A 105 -11.15 7.23 -9.74
C PHE A 105 -11.25 7.06 -11.26
N GLN A 106 -12.45 7.15 -11.83
CA GLN A 106 -12.63 7.07 -13.28
C GLN A 106 -11.88 8.20 -14.00
N GLN A 107 -11.95 9.43 -13.49
CA GLN A 107 -11.19 10.56 -14.05
C GLN A 107 -9.68 10.35 -13.95
N PHE A 108 -9.20 9.82 -12.84
CA PHE A 108 -7.80 9.43 -12.69
C PHE A 108 -7.39 8.39 -13.74
N VAL A 109 -8.15 7.31 -13.91
CA VAL A 109 -7.86 6.27 -14.91
C VAL A 109 -7.85 6.85 -16.33
N LEU A 110 -8.82 7.69 -16.70
CA LEU A 110 -8.86 8.34 -18.01
C LEU A 110 -7.65 9.25 -18.26
N LYS A 111 -7.20 9.97 -17.22
CA LYS A 111 -5.99 10.79 -17.29
C LYS A 111 -4.74 9.92 -17.52
N GLU A 112 -4.59 8.83 -16.75
CA GLU A 112 -3.45 7.93 -16.91
C GLU A 112 -3.44 7.26 -18.29
N ILE A 113 -4.59 6.82 -18.83
CA ILE A 113 -4.68 6.28 -20.20
C ILE A 113 -4.15 7.29 -21.23
N LYS A 114 -4.51 8.58 -21.08
CA LYS A 114 -4.03 9.64 -21.98
C LYS A 114 -2.52 9.84 -21.86
N ASP A 115 -2.02 9.95 -20.63
CA ASP A 115 -0.60 10.24 -20.37
C ASP A 115 0.30 9.07 -20.82
N TRP A 116 -0.06 7.84 -20.47
CA TRP A 116 0.68 6.64 -20.87
C TRP A 116 0.49 6.28 -22.34
N GLY A 117 -0.70 6.52 -22.91
CA GLY A 117 -0.96 6.34 -24.34
C GLY A 117 -0.04 7.22 -25.20
N LYS A 118 0.19 8.47 -24.78
CA LYS A 118 1.15 9.37 -25.43
C LYS A 118 2.58 8.80 -25.39
N ILE A 119 3.02 8.34 -24.22
CA ILE A 119 4.35 7.74 -24.02
C ILE A 119 4.56 6.52 -24.92
N VAL A 120 3.57 5.62 -25.00
CA VAL A 120 3.64 4.41 -25.84
C VAL A 120 3.81 4.76 -27.31
N VAL A 121 3.04 5.74 -27.81
CA VAL A 121 3.10 6.18 -29.21
C VAL A 121 4.43 6.88 -29.51
N GLU A 122 4.85 7.83 -28.67
CA GLU A 122 6.09 8.59 -28.88
C GLU A 122 7.35 7.73 -28.85
N ASN A 123 7.34 6.66 -28.04
CA ASN A 123 8.50 5.77 -27.88
C ASN A 123 8.39 4.47 -28.70
N ASN A 124 7.37 4.35 -29.57
CA ASN A 124 7.12 3.18 -30.41
C ASN A 124 7.17 1.85 -29.62
N ILE A 125 6.61 1.85 -28.40
CA ILE A 125 6.65 0.70 -27.51
C ILE A 125 5.69 -0.36 -28.05
N LYS A 126 6.23 -1.53 -28.41
CA LYS A 126 5.45 -2.69 -28.85
C LYS A 126 5.30 -3.66 -27.69
N VAL A 127 4.10 -4.23 -27.57
CA VAL A 127 3.86 -5.37 -26.68
C VAL A 127 4.30 -6.62 -27.46
N GLU A 128 5.26 -7.37 -26.92
CA GLU A 128 5.61 -8.70 -27.43
C GLU A 128 4.52 -9.73 -27.11
#